data_AF-A0A2C9LJM9-F1
#
_entry.id   AF-A0A2C9LJM9-F1
#
_cell.length_a   1.000
_cell.length_b   1.000
_cell.length_c   1.000
_cell.angle_alpha   90.00
_cell.angle_beta   90.00
_cell.angle_gamma   90.00
#
_symmetry.space_group_name_H-M   'P 1'
#
loop_
_entity.id
_entity.type
_entity.pdbx_description
1 polymer ?
#
loop_
_entity_poly.entity_id
_entity_poly.type
_entity_poly.pdbx_seq_one_letter_code
_entity_poly.pdbx_strand_id
1 'polypeptide(L)'
;MMLKLMLLCFAGHLASAADLPVLKVDKGHISVSGISSGAVMAVQFHVAFSSEIMGVGSIAGVPFLCAPQAACMTTPSLLFAAEFQTLTASARMFLNIDSTTNMKSDKIWIFAGTHDTVVQPAAGHLLRDYYHLYVDSDSQIKLVDNIPAAHGQITNNYGGSCADLHSDNYMNNCGYSAAFNLLNHIYGGHLKEPAANSVATGQNASARVSIRCLALL
;
A
#
# COMPACT_ATOMS: atom_id res chain seq x y z
N MET A 1 -37.11 27.92 41.80
CA MET A 1 -35.67 27.60 41.72
C MET A 1 -35.29 27.54 40.24
N MET A 2 -34.55 28.54 39.76
CA MET A 2 -34.11 28.64 38.36
C MET A 2 -33.01 27.62 38.06
N LEU A 3 -33.27 26.75 37.08
CA LEU A 3 -32.26 25.84 36.52
C LEU A 3 -31.47 26.61 35.46
N LYS A 4 -30.21 26.96 35.77
CA LYS A 4 -29.28 27.63 34.86
C LYS A 4 -28.90 26.67 33.72
N LEU A 5 -29.26 27.03 32.49
CA LEU A 5 -28.74 26.41 31.27
C LEU A 5 -27.30 26.90 31.07
N MET A 6 -26.34 26.02 31.30
CA MET A 6 -24.92 26.32 31.15
C MET A 6 -24.52 26.00 29.70
N LEU A 7 -24.42 27.03 28.88
CA LEU A 7 -23.97 26.96 27.48
C LEU A 7 -22.45 26.75 27.48
N LEU A 8 -21.98 25.51 27.26
CA LEU A 8 -20.57 25.21 27.06
C LEU A 8 -20.17 25.66 25.65
N CYS A 9 -19.50 26.80 25.53
CA CYS A 9 -18.80 27.18 24.30
C CYS A 9 -17.63 26.21 24.07
N PHE A 10 -17.79 25.26 23.15
CA PHE A 10 -16.64 24.56 22.57
C PHE A 10 -15.82 25.58 21.76
N ALA A 11 -14.76 26.10 22.37
CA ALA A 11 -13.70 26.80 21.65
C ALA A 11 -12.94 25.74 20.83
N GLY A 12 -13.43 25.47 19.61
CA GLY A 12 -12.71 24.67 18.64
C GLY A 12 -11.36 25.31 18.36
N HIS A 13 -10.29 24.64 18.76
CA HIS A 13 -8.94 25.03 18.37
C HIS A 13 -8.83 24.80 16.86
N LEU A 14 -8.86 25.88 16.07
CA LEU A 14 -8.39 25.88 14.71
C LEU A 14 -6.87 25.68 14.75
N ALA A 15 -6.42 24.43 14.84
CA ALA A 15 -5.03 24.10 14.61
C ALA A 15 -4.73 24.36 13.13
N SER A 16 -4.09 25.49 12.83
CA SER A 16 -3.51 25.73 11.51
C SER A 16 -2.40 24.70 11.30
N ALA A 17 -2.62 23.74 10.40
CA ALA A 17 -1.55 22.86 9.96
C ALA A 17 -0.42 23.73 9.39
N ALA A 18 0.82 23.48 9.81
CA ALA A 18 1.97 24.13 9.18
C ALA A 18 2.07 23.69 7.72
N ASP A 19 2.37 24.62 6.82
CA ASP A 19 2.61 24.28 5.42
C ASP A 19 3.76 23.28 5.31
N LEU A 20 3.52 22.20 4.56
CA LEU A 20 4.55 21.21 4.29
C LEU A 20 5.64 21.83 3.40
N PRO A 21 6.92 21.53 3.63
CA PRO A 21 7.99 22.04 2.79
C PRO A 21 7.85 21.52 1.36
N VAL A 22 7.99 22.43 0.38
CA VAL A 22 7.99 22.05 -1.04
C VAL A 22 9.33 21.40 -1.37
N LEU A 23 9.31 20.11 -1.69
CA LEU A 23 10.49 19.35 -2.11
C LEU A 23 10.61 19.33 -3.64
N LYS A 24 11.83 19.36 -4.16
CA LYS A 24 12.11 19.23 -5.61
C LYS A 24 11.99 17.77 -6.07
N VAL A 25 10.80 17.20 -6.09
CA VAL A 25 10.55 15.80 -6.49
C VAL A 25 10.39 15.69 -8.00
N ASP A 26 10.96 14.65 -8.60
CA ASP A 26 10.60 14.27 -9.96
C ASP A 26 9.20 13.62 -9.95
N LYS A 27 8.24 14.30 -10.58
CA LYS A 27 6.84 13.89 -10.58
C LYS A 27 6.60 12.62 -11.40
N GLY A 28 7.50 12.26 -12.32
CA GLY A 28 7.41 11.01 -13.08
C GLY A 28 7.89 9.78 -12.31
N HIS A 29 8.50 9.96 -11.13
CA HIS A 29 9.15 8.91 -10.35
C HIS A 29 8.53 8.71 -8.96
N ILE A 30 7.20 8.86 -8.87
CA ILE A 30 6.45 8.69 -7.62
C ILE A 30 5.86 7.28 -7.57
N SER A 31 6.12 6.57 -6.49
CA SER A 31 5.47 5.29 -6.17
C SER A 31 4.84 5.36 -4.79
N VAL A 32 3.92 4.44 -4.51
CA VAL A 32 3.23 4.33 -3.22
C VAL A 32 3.32 2.91 -2.71
N SER A 33 3.46 2.73 -1.40
CA SER A 33 3.42 1.39 -0.82
C SER A 33 2.82 1.39 0.57
N GLY A 34 2.33 0.24 1.00
CA GLY A 34 1.88 0.08 2.37
C GLY A 34 1.71 -1.37 2.77
N ILE A 35 1.25 -1.53 4.01
CA ILE A 35 0.91 -2.80 4.62
C ILE A 35 -0.55 -2.83 5.06
N SER A 36 -1.24 -3.97 4.91
CA SER A 36 -2.58 -4.19 5.45
C SER A 36 -3.56 -3.12 4.92
N SER A 37 -4.29 -2.41 5.78
CA SER A 37 -5.10 -1.25 5.39
C SER A 37 -4.31 -0.17 4.63
N GLY A 38 -3.03 0.01 4.93
CA GLY A 38 -2.12 0.86 4.17
C GLY A 38 -1.77 0.31 2.78
N ALA A 39 -1.71 -1.03 2.61
CA ALA A 39 -1.55 -1.65 1.29
C ALA A 39 -2.82 -1.48 0.46
N VAL A 40 -4.00 -1.61 1.08
CA VAL A 40 -5.28 -1.30 0.44
C VAL A 40 -5.32 0.17 0.01
N MET A 41 -4.89 1.09 0.87
CA MET A 41 -4.81 2.52 0.53
C MET A 41 -3.82 2.74 -0.63
N ALA A 42 -2.65 2.10 -0.61
CA ALA A 42 -1.66 2.21 -1.68
C ALA A 42 -2.24 1.75 -3.04
N VAL A 43 -2.95 0.62 -3.07
CA VAL A 43 -3.64 0.12 -4.27
C VAL A 43 -4.73 1.10 -4.73
N GLN A 44 -5.55 1.61 -3.80
CA GLN A 44 -6.56 2.62 -4.13
C GLN A 44 -5.97 3.90 -4.70
N PHE A 45 -4.90 4.40 -4.08
CA PHE A 45 -4.22 5.61 -4.52
C PHE A 45 -3.57 5.42 -5.88
N HIS A 46 -2.92 4.28 -6.10
CA HIS A 46 -2.35 3.92 -7.39
C HIS A 46 -3.39 3.90 -8.51
N VAL A 47 -4.53 3.22 -8.30
CA VAL A 47 -5.58 3.15 -9.33
C VAL A 47 -6.22 4.53 -9.57
N ALA A 48 -6.57 5.23 -8.49
CA ALA A 48 -7.24 6.52 -8.55
C ALA A 48 -6.39 7.61 -9.21
N PHE A 49 -5.07 7.61 -8.97
CA PHE A 49 -4.12 8.61 -9.44
C PHE A 49 -3.04 8.01 -10.35
N SER A 50 -3.39 7.00 -11.15
CA SER A 50 -2.45 6.26 -12.01
C SER A 50 -1.72 7.12 -13.04
N SER A 51 -2.14 8.36 -13.31
CA SER A 51 -1.36 9.31 -14.12
C SER A 51 -0.16 9.93 -13.38
N GLU A 52 -0.17 9.89 -12.04
CA GLU A 52 0.89 10.46 -11.19
C GLU A 52 1.78 9.39 -10.54
N ILE A 53 1.35 8.12 -10.54
CA ILE A 53 2.00 7.04 -9.80
C ILE A 53 2.50 5.97 -10.75
N MET A 54 3.82 5.73 -10.75
CA MET A 54 4.49 4.80 -11.68
C MET A 54 4.59 3.35 -11.15
N GLY A 55 4.08 3.10 -9.95
CA GLY A 55 4.17 1.77 -9.34
C GLY A 55 3.70 1.73 -7.90
N VAL A 56 3.44 0.50 -7.43
CA VAL A 56 2.87 0.23 -6.12
C VAL A 56 3.50 -0.97 -5.44
N GLY A 57 3.75 -0.84 -4.13
CA GLY A 57 4.13 -1.93 -3.24
C GLY A 57 2.99 -2.30 -2.29
N SER A 58 2.66 -3.59 -2.20
CA SER A 58 1.56 -4.08 -1.37
C SER A 58 2.04 -5.23 -0.49
N ILE A 59 2.03 -5.04 0.83
CA ILE A 59 2.26 -6.11 1.81
C ILE A 59 0.92 -6.46 2.44
N ALA A 60 0.44 -7.68 2.25
CA ALA A 60 -0.86 -8.11 2.77
C ALA A 60 -2.03 -7.19 2.32
N GLY A 61 -2.06 -6.85 1.02
CA GLY A 61 -3.13 -6.03 0.41
C GLY A 61 -4.12 -6.84 -0.44
N VAL A 62 -5.14 -6.15 -0.95
CA VAL A 62 -6.24 -6.72 -1.75
C VAL A 62 -6.50 -5.86 -3.00
N PRO A 63 -7.25 -6.35 -4.02
CA PRO A 63 -7.64 -5.56 -5.18
C PRO A 63 -8.38 -4.26 -4.85
N PHE A 64 -8.35 -3.33 -5.80
CA PHE A 64 -9.16 -2.11 -5.74
C PHE A 64 -10.65 -2.44 -5.55
N LEU A 65 -11.32 -1.70 -4.66
CA LEU A 65 -12.72 -1.92 -4.25
C LEU A 65 -13.04 -3.30 -3.66
N CYS A 66 -12.03 -4.09 -3.30
CA CYS A 66 -12.23 -5.36 -2.60
C CYS A 66 -12.50 -5.15 -1.10
N ALA A 67 -11.73 -4.26 -0.45
CA ALA A 67 -11.70 -4.13 1.01
C ALA A 67 -13.02 -3.84 1.75
N PRO A 68 -14.09 -3.27 1.16
CA PRO A 68 -15.40 -3.25 1.82
C PRO A 68 -15.95 -4.65 2.16
N GLN A 69 -15.40 -5.71 1.54
CA GLN A 69 -15.84 -7.09 1.69
C GLN A 69 -14.84 -7.90 2.52
N ALA A 70 -15.30 -8.44 3.66
CA ALA A 70 -14.47 -9.30 4.51
C ALA A 70 -13.89 -10.51 3.75
N ALA A 71 -14.61 -11.01 2.74
CA ALA A 71 -14.20 -12.11 1.88
C ALA A 71 -12.85 -11.86 1.19
N CYS A 72 -12.50 -10.61 0.91
CA CYS A 72 -11.21 -10.24 0.32
C CYS A 72 -10.01 -10.56 1.20
N MET A 73 -10.22 -10.66 2.51
CA MET A 73 -9.19 -10.96 3.48
C MET A 73 -9.26 -12.43 3.91
N THR A 74 -10.46 -12.98 4.11
CA THR A 74 -10.66 -14.28 4.77
C THR A 74 -10.91 -15.45 3.82
N THR A 75 -11.56 -15.21 2.68
CA THR A 75 -11.87 -16.25 1.67
C THR A 75 -11.59 -15.78 0.25
N PRO A 76 -10.43 -15.15 -0.04
CA PRO A 76 -10.16 -14.56 -1.35
C PRO A 76 -10.05 -15.60 -2.48
N SER A 77 -9.84 -16.89 -2.15
CA SER A 77 -9.84 -18.00 -3.11
C SER A 77 -11.19 -18.25 -3.80
N LEU A 78 -12.27 -17.65 -3.29
CA LEU A 78 -13.61 -17.73 -3.89
C LEU A 78 -13.91 -16.57 -4.83
N LEU A 79 -12.98 -15.61 -4.97
CA LEU A 79 -13.16 -14.39 -5.73
C LEU A 79 -12.31 -14.42 -7.00
N PHE A 80 -12.75 -13.67 -8.02
CA PHE A 80 -12.06 -13.62 -9.31
C PHE A 80 -11.67 -12.20 -9.67
N ALA A 81 -10.45 -12.02 -10.19
CA ALA A 81 -9.93 -10.71 -10.61
C ALA A 81 -10.85 -9.96 -11.60
N ALA A 82 -11.54 -10.70 -12.48
CA ALA A 82 -12.48 -10.15 -13.46
C ALA A 82 -13.67 -9.40 -12.83
N GLU A 83 -14.10 -9.80 -11.63
CA GLU A 83 -15.17 -9.10 -10.88
C GLU A 83 -14.70 -7.69 -10.51
N PHE A 84 -13.48 -7.58 -9.97
CA PHE A 84 -12.86 -6.30 -9.62
C PHE A 84 -12.50 -5.46 -10.85
N GLN A 85 -12.21 -6.09 -11.99
CA GLN A 85 -12.03 -5.36 -13.25
C GLN A 85 -13.31 -4.63 -13.66
N THR A 86 -14.46 -5.30 -13.56
CA THR A 86 -15.76 -4.72 -13.86
C THR A 86 -16.09 -3.56 -12.91
N LEU A 87 -15.81 -3.73 -11.61
CA LEU A 87 -15.96 -2.67 -10.61
C LEU A 87 -15.03 -1.47 -10.86
N THR A 88 -13.78 -1.73 -11.28
CA THR A 88 -12.83 -0.67 -11.61
C THR A 88 -13.28 0.11 -12.85
N ALA A 89 -13.78 -0.58 -13.87
CA ALA A 89 -14.32 0.06 -15.06
C ALA A 89 -15.53 0.96 -14.73
N SER A 90 -16.41 0.54 -13.82
CA SER A 90 -17.56 1.36 -13.39
C SER A 90 -17.17 2.51 -12.47
N ALA A 91 -16.14 2.34 -11.64
CA ALA A 91 -15.62 3.37 -10.73
C ALA A 91 -15.23 4.66 -11.45
N ARG A 92 -14.77 4.58 -12.70
CA ARG A 92 -14.44 5.76 -13.52
C ARG A 92 -15.62 6.72 -13.72
N MET A 93 -16.85 6.22 -13.64
CA MET A 93 -18.06 7.05 -13.79
C MET A 93 -18.46 7.78 -12.50
N PHE A 94 -18.08 7.28 -11.33
CA PHE A 94 -18.64 7.76 -10.04
C PHE A 94 -17.60 8.14 -8.99
N LEU A 95 -16.34 7.67 -9.12
CA LEU A 95 -15.27 7.87 -8.14
C LEU A 95 -14.12 8.75 -8.66
N ASN A 96 -14.27 9.35 -9.85
CA ASN A 96 -13.29 10.27 -10.46
C ASN A 96 -11.85 9.71 -10.45
N ILE A 97 -11.69 8.43 -10.79
CA ILE A 97 -10.39 7.79 -10.92
C ILE A 97 -9.78 8.05 -12.30
N ASP A 98 -8.45 8.01 -12.39
CA ASP A 98 -7.70 8.05 -13.64
C ASP A 98 -8.00 6.89 -14.59
N SER A 99 -7.53 7.01 -15.84
CA SER A 99 -7.73 5.95 -16.83
C SER A 99 -6.84 4.77 -16.48
N THR A 100 -7.40 3.56 -16.41
CA THR A 100 -6.62 2.35 -16.12
C THR A 100 -5.55 2.07 -17.18
N THR A 101 -5.65 2.68 -18.37
CA THR A 101 -4.60 2.66 -19.40
C THR A 101 -3.27 3.27 -18.94
N ASN A 102 -3.29 4.12 -17.92
CA ASN A 102 -2.07 4.70 -17.35
C ASN A 102 -1.23 3.62 -16.63
N MET A 103 -1.86 2.52 -16.17
CA MET A 103 -1.18 1.46 -15.44
C MET A 103 -0.36 0.50 -16.31
N LYS A 104 -0.44 0.64 -17.63
CA LYS A 104 0.18 -0.29 -18.59
C LYS A 104 1.67 -0.51 -18.36
N SER A 105 2.40 0.54 -17.99
CA SER A 105 3.85 0.51 -17.73
C SER A 105 4.23 0.43 -16.25
N ASP A 106 3.26 0.42 -15.33
CA ASP A 106 3.52 0.51 -13.90
C ASP A 106 4.20 -0.74 -13.36
N LYS A 107 4.99 -0.58 -12.29
CA LYS A 107 5.67 -1.69 -11.61
C LYS A 107 4.94 -2.03 -10.32
N ILE A 108 4.59 -3.31 -10.18
CA ILE A 108 3.78 -3.82 -9.08
C ILE A 108 4.63 -4.80 -8.26
N TRP A 109 4.72 -4.57 -6.96
CA TRP A 109 5.38 -5.48 -6.03
C TRP A 109 4.41 -5.92 -4.94
N ILE A 110 4.25 -7.21 -4.75
CA ILE A 110 3.25 -7.80 -3.85
C ILE A 110 3.94 -8.80 -2.93
N PHE A 111 3.66 -8.70 -1.63
CA PHE A 111 4.07 -9.66 -0.62
C PHE A 111 2.87 -10.29 0.05
N ALA A 112 2.84 -11.61 0.05
CA ALA A 112 1.84 -12.45 0.72
C ALA A 112 2.57 -13.45 1.63
N GLY A 113 2.63 -13.18 2.93
CA GLY A 113 3.28 -14.09 3.87
C GLY A 113 2.49 -15.38 4.01
N THR A 114 3.13 -16.55 3.89
CA THR A 114 2.40 -17.84 3.86
C THR A 114 1.75 -18.20 5.20
N HIS A 115 2.07 -17.49 6.27
CA HIS A 115 1.48 -17.65 7.60
C HIS A 115 0.53 -16.49 7.95
N ASP A 116 0.21 -15.59 7.02
CA ASP A 116 -0.72 -14.49 7.28
C ASP A 116 -2.15 -15.03 7.43
N THR A 117 -2.69 -14.92 8.64
CA THR A 117 -4.06 -15.35 8.97
C THR A 117 -5.06 -14.20 9.01
N VAL A 118 -4.61 -12.95 8.83
CA VAL A 118 -5.44 -11.74 8.85
C VAL A 118 -5.86 -11.37 7.43
N VAL A 119 -4.89 -11.32 6.52
CA VAL A 119 -5.10 -11.18 5.08
C VAL A 119 -4.48 -12.41 4.42
N GLN A 120 -5.33 -13.42 4.17
CA GLN A 120 -4.88 -14.72 3.71
C GLN A 120 -4.01 -14.61 2.44
N PRO A 121 -3.00 -15.48 2.24
CA PRO A 121 -2.04 -15.37 1.13
C PRO A 121 -2.72 -15.30 -0.26
N ALA A 122 -3.84 -16.01 -0.41
CA ALA A 122 -4.69 -15.97 -1.61
C ALA A 122 -5.17 -14.56 -2.01
N ALA A 123 -5.21 -13.59 -1.09
CA ALA A 123 -5.47 -12.18 -1.39
C ALA A 123 -4.36 -11.56 -2.25
N GLY A 124 -3.09 -11.88 -1.97
CA GLY A 124 -1.96 -11.41 -2.77
C GLY A 124 -1.95 -12.04 -4.17
N HIS A 125 -2.34 -13.30 -4.29
CA HIS A 125 -2.53 -13.95 -5.59
C HIS A 125 -3.68 -13.31 -6.39
N LEU A 126 -4.81 -13.03 -5.74
CA LEU A 126 -5.93 -12.31 -6.35
C LEU A 126 -5.52 -10.90 -6.79
N LEU A 127 -4.71 -10.19 -5.99
CA LEU A 127 -4.17 -8.88 -6.34
C LEU A 127 -3.21 -8.95 -7.53
N ARG A 128 -2.36 -9.97 -7.59
CA ARG A 128 -1.49 -10.24 -8.75
C ARG A 128 -2.34 -10.41 -10.01
N ASP A 129 -3.36 -11.26 -9.95
CA ASP A 129 -4.25 -11.52 -11.09
C ASP A 129 -5.03 -10.28 -11.50
N TYR A 130 -5.45 -9.44 -10.55
CA TYR A 130 -6.04 -8.14 -10.82
C TYR A 130 -5.10 -7.23 -11.62
N TYR A 131 -3.84 -7.08 -11.20
CA TYR A 131 -2.88 -6.23 -11.91
C TYR A 131 -2.47 -6.79 -13.29
N HIS A 132 -2.43 -8.11 -13.47
CA HIS A 132 -2.18 -8.72 -14.79
C HIS A 132 -3.21 -8.29 -15.86
N LEU A 133 -4.40 -7.83 -15.46
CA LEU A 133 -5.41 -7.34 -16.39
C LEU A 133 -5.12 -5.92 -16.94
N TYR A 134 -4.12 -5.22 -16.39
CA TYR A 134 -3.85 -3.82 -16.73
C TYR A 134 -2.42 -3.53 -17.21
N VAL A 135 -1.43 -4.29 -16.73
CA VAL A 135 -0.03 -4.11 -17.15
C VAL A 135 0.23 -4.78 -18.50
N ASP A 136 1.18 -4.26 -19.27
CA ASP A 136 1.51 -4.80 -20.61
C ASP A 136 2.37 -6.08 -20.54
N SER A 137 3.08 -6.32 -19.42
CA SER A 137 3.99 -7.45 -19.26
C SER A 137 3.99 -8.04 -17.85
N ASP A 138 3.98 -9.36 -17.75
CA ASP A 138 4.13 -10.11 -16.48
C ASP A 138 5.41 -9.76 -15.72
N SER A 139 6.46 -9.34 -16.42
CA SER A 139 7.72 -8.90 -15.80
C SER A 139 7.58 -7.64 -14.92
N GLN A 140 6.47 -6.90 -15.05
CA GLN A 140 6.16 -5.75 -14.24
C GLN A 140 5.63 -6.11 -12.85
N ILE A 141 5.15 -7.34 -12.67
CA ILE A 141 4.56 -7.81 -11.43
C ILE A 141 5.55 -8.75 -10.74
N LYS A 142 5.90 -8.42 -9.50
CA LYS A 142 6.67 -9.30 -8.62
C LYS A 142 5.80 -9.72 -7.45
N LEU A 143 5.46 -11.01 -7.40
CA LEU A 143 4.85 -11.64 -6.22
C LEU A 143 5.93 -12.33 -5.38
N VAL A 144 5.87 -12.11 -4.06
CA VAL A 144 6.66 -12.80 -3.04
C VAL A 144 5.68 -13.50 -2.10
N ASP A 145 5.60 -14.82 -2.22
CA ASP A 145 4.58 -15.68 -1.61
C ASP A 145 5.18 -16.96 -0.98
N ASN A 146 6.49 -16.95 -0.71
CA ASN A 146 7.25 -18.12 -0.28
C ASN A 146 7.95 -17.93 1.08
N ILE A 147 7.66 -16.83 1.79
CA ILE A 147 8.23 -16.53 3.10
C ILE A 147 7.16 -16.84 4.17
N PRO A 148 7.49 -17.64 5.21
CA PRO A 148 6.57 -18.00 6.30
C PRO A 148 6.37 -16.85 7.29
N ALA A 149 5.89 -15.73 6.77
CA ALA A 149 5.59 -14.54 7.53
C ALA A 149 4.12 -14.50 7.94
N ALA A 150 3.84 -14.17 9.20
CA ALA A 150 2.52 -13.76 9.66
C ALA A 150 2.19 -12.33 9.21
N HIS A 151 0.99 -11.84 9.54
CA HIS A 151 0.57 -10.48 9.22
C HIS A 151 1.50 -9.44 9.86
N GLY A 152 2.14 -8.61 9.05
CA GLY A 152 3.09 -7.63 9.55
C GLY A 152 4.06 -7.13 8.48
N GLN A 153 4.74 -6.03 8.80
CA GLN A 153 5.72 -5.39 7.96
C GLN A 153 6.99 -6.23 8.02
N ILE A 154 7.46 -6.63 6.85
CA ILE A 154 8.55 -7.60 6.75
C ILE A 154 9.87 -6.85 6.75
N THR A 155 10.73 -7.21 7.71
CA THR A 155 12.05 -6.62 7.86
C THR A 155 13.14 -7.69 7.87
N ASN A 156 14.39 -7.25 7.70
CA ASN A 156 15.55 -8.11 7.74
C ASN A 156 16.13 -8.33 9.14
N ASN A 157 15.89 -7.44 10.10
CA ASN A 157 16.56 -7.48 11.41
C ASN A 157 15.78 -6.85 12.57
N TYR A 158 14.49 -6.53 12.41
CA TYR A 158 13.70 -5.82 13.42
C TYR A 158 12.27 -6.39 13.59
N GLY A 159 11.76 -6.37 14.81
CA GLY A 159 10.41 -6.83 15.13
C GLY A 159 10.39 -8.24 15.72
N GLY A 160 9.18 -8.81 15.81
CA GLY A 160 8.92 -10.12 16.40
C GLY A 160 9.35 -11.27 15.50
N SER A 161 9.05 -12.50 15.95
CA SER A 161 9.18 -13.72 15.16
C SER A 161 8.49 -13.57 13.81
N CYS A 162 9.12 -14.03 12.72
CA CYS A 162 8.54 -13.93 11.39
C CYS A 162 7.19 -14.63 11.27
N ALA A 163 7.10 -15.84 11.84
CA ALA A 163 5.99 -16.77 11.64
C ALA A 163 4.78 -16.50 12.55
N ASP A 164 4.91 -15.59 13.51
CA ASP A 164 3.90 -15.34 14.54
C ASP A 164 3.34 -13.92 14.42
N LEU A 165 2.05 -13.76 14.66
CA LEU A 165 1.42 -12.44 14.68
C LEU A 165 2.01 -11.62 15.84
N HIS A 166 2.73 -10.55 15.51
CA HIS A 166 3.33 -9.66 16.51
C HIS A 166 2.53 -8.35 16.64
N SER A 167 1.47 -8.37 17.44
CA SER A 167 0.51 -7.26 17.58
C SER A 167 1.05 -5.98 18.22
N ASP A 168 2.23 -6.02 18.83
CA ASP A 168 2.80 -4.86 19.53
C ASP A 168 3.18 -3.74 18.56
N ASN A 169 3.65 -4.10 17.37
CA ASN A 169 4.06 -3.14 16.34
C ASN A 169 3.80 -3.59 14.90
N TYR A 170 3.32 -4.83 14.69
CA TYR A 170 3.11 -5.43 13.37
C TYR A 170 4.38 -5.38 12.50
N MET A 171 5.55 -5.62 13.08
CA MET A 171 6.83 -5.72 12.40
C MET A 171 7.41 -7.12 12.64
N ASN A 172 7.81 -7.80 11.56
CA ASN A 172 8.25 -9.18 11.58
C ASN A 172 9.71 -9.25 11.10
N ASN A 173 10.59 -9.80 11.94
CA ASN A 173 11.97 -10.06 11.56
C ASN A 173 12.05 -11.37 10.76
N CYS A 174 12.07 -11.26 9.44
CA CYS A 174 12.04 -12.39 8.52
C CYS A 174 13.37 -12.62 7.80
N GLY A 175 14.44 -11.89 8.16
CA GLY A 175 15.68 -11.91 7.39
C GLY A 175 15.49 -11.42 5.94
N TYR A 176 14.40 -10.70 5.66
CA TYR A 176 14.02 -10.23 4.32
C TYR A 176 13.68 -8.74 4.35
N SER A 177 14.44 -7.93 3.61
CA SER A 177 14.17 -6.49 3.52
C SER A 177 13.09 -6.21 2.47
N ALA A 178 11.80 -6.29 2.85
CA ALA A 178 10.72 -5.99 1.92
C ALA A 178 10.81 -4.55 1.39
N ALA A 179 11.14 -3.58 2.26
CA ALA A 179 11.35 -2.19 1.87
C ALA A 179 12.38 -2.04 0.73
N PHE A 180 13.54 -2.68 0.85
CA PHE A 180 14.55 -2.64 -0.20
C PHE A 180 14.06 -3.35 -1.47
N ASN A 181 13.56 -4.58 -1.35
CA ASN A 181 13.17 -5.39 -2.51
C ASN A 181 12.01 -4.76 -3.29
N LEU A 182 11.02 -4.18 -2.59
CA LEU A 182 9.88 -3.51 -3.22
C LEU A 182 10.34 -2.26 -3.99
N LEU A 183 11.18 -1.42 -3.38
CA LEU A 183 11.73 -0.24 -4.03
C LEU A 183 12.65 -0.62 -5.19
N ASN A 184 13.50 -1.63 -4.99
CA ASN A 184 14.41 -2.06 -6.04
C ASN A 184 13.65 -2.56 -7.26
N HIS A 185 12.55 -3.31 -7.09
CA HIS A 185 11.68 -3.70 -8.20
C HIS A 185 11.07 -2.51 -8.92
N ILE A 186 10.45 -1.59 -8.19
CA ILE A 186 9.73 -0.45 -8.78
C ILE A 186 10.68 0.51 -9.51
N TYR A 187 11.88 0.73 -8.96
CA TYR A 187 12.87 1.67 -9.48
C TYR A 187 13.93 1.02 -10.38
N GLY A 188 13.61 -0.11 -11.02
CA GLY A 188 14.39 -0.66 -12.15
C GLY A 188 15.51 -1.64 -11.78
N GLY A 189 15.60 -2.09 -10.53
CA GLY A 189 16.45 -3.22 -10.12
C GLY A 189 17.92 -2.86 -9.87
N HIS A 190 18.26 -1.58 -9.80
CA HIS A 190 19.63 -1.09 -9.71
C HIS A 190 19.95 -0.38 -8.39
N LEU A 191 19.04 -0.42 -7.41
CA LEU A 191 19.28 0.14 -6.09
C LEU A 191 20.31 -0.69 -5.33
N LYS A 192 21.11 -0.01 -4.51
CA LYS A 192 22.04 -0.64 -3.59
C LYS A 192 21.36 -0.90 -2.24
N GLU A 193 21.42 -2.13 -1.75
CA GLU A 193 20.89 -2.46 -0.44
C GLU A 193 21.65 -1.69 0.66
N PRO A 194 20.95 -1.05 1.62
CA PRO A 194 21.60 -0.41 2.75
C PRO A 194 22.37 -1.42 3.61
N ALA A 195 23.50 -0.99 4.19
CA ALA A 195 24.20 -1.82 5.18
C ALA A 195 23.31 -2.06 6.41
N ALA A 196 23.49 -3.19 7.09
CA ALA A 196 22.64 -3.65 8.20
C ALA A 196 22.52 -2.66 9.38
N ASN A 197 23.45 -1.70 9.51
CA ASN A 197 23.49 -0.65 10.54
C ASN A 197 23.12 0.74 10.02
N SER A 198 22.57 0.83 8.81
CA SER A 198 22.16 2.12 8.22
C SER A 198 20.97 2.68 9.00
N VAL A 199 21.13 3.90 9.53
CA VAL A 199 20.02 4.65 10.11
C VAL A 199 19.31 5.41 9.00
N ALA A 200 17.98 5.40 9.00
CA ALA A 200 17.20 6.26 8.12
C ALA A 200 17.44 7.73 8.50
N THR A 201 18.33 8.41 7.77
CA THR A 201 18.67 9.82 8.03
C THR A 201 17.67 10.80 7.40
N GLY A 202 16.69 10.32 6.64
CA GLY A 202 15.80 11.16 5.82
C GLY A 202 16.51 11.93 4.70
N GLN A 203 17.84 11.83 4.58
CA GLN A 203 18.66 12.63 3.67
C GLN A 203 18.97 11.93 2.34
N ASN A 204 18.83 10.59 2.27
CA ASN A 204 19.26 9.78 1.12
C ASN A 204 18.14 8.99 0.42
N ALA A 205 16.87 9.27 0.70
CA ALA A 205 15.79 8.76 -0.13
C ALA A 205 15.68 9.66 -1.37
N SER A 206 16.36 9.30 -2.46
CA SER A 206 15.97 9.79 -3.78
C SER A 206 14.60 9.25 -4.22
N ALA A 207 13.97 8.38 -3.42
CA ALA A 207 12.54 8.08 -3.47
C ALA A 207 11.80 9.00 -2.48
N ARG A 208 11.25 10.09 -3.01
CA ARG A 208 10.63 11.17 -2.23
C ARG A 208 9.13 10.94 -2.19
N VAL A 209 8.62 10.55 -1.02
CA VAL A 209 7.19 10.29 -0.81
C VAL A 209 6.46 11.63 -0.69
N SER A 210 5.60 11.94 -1.66
CA SER A 210 4.64 13.05 -1.60
C SER A 210 3.31 12.51 -1.11
N ILE A 211 2.99 12.70 0.17
CA ILE A 211 1.65 12.43 0.69
C ILE A 211 0.77 13.61 0.31
N ARG A 212 -0.02 13.48 -0.75
CA ARG A 212 -1.20 14.35 -0.93
C ARG A 212 -2.28 13.84 0.02
N CYS A 213 -2.47 14.55 1.13
CA CYS A 213 -3.59 14.30 2.03
C CYS A 213 -4.86 14.81 1.34
N LEU A 214 -5.61 13.93 0.67
CA LEU A 214 -6.95 14.25 0.21
C LEU A 214 -7.94 13.57 1.15
N ALA A 215 -8.66 14.38 1.93
CA ALA A 215 -9.78 13.92 2.71
C ALA A 215 -10.87 13.43 1.74
N LEU A 216 -11.01 12.11 1.60
CA LEU A 216 -12.22 11.50 1.08
C LEU A 216 -13.26 11.61 2.21
N LEU A 217 -14.12 12.62 2.09
CA LEU A 217 -15.37 12.73 2.84
C LEU A 217 -16.47 11.95 2.11
#